data_AF-A0A6A6BRI1-F1
#
_entry.id   AF-A0A6A6BRI1-F1
#
_cell.length_a   1.000
_cell.length_b   1.000
_cell.length_c   1.000
_cell.angle_alpha   90.00
_cell.angle_beta   90.00
_cell.angle_gamma   90.00
#
_symmetry.space_group_name_H-M   'P 1'
#
loop_
_entity.id
_entity.type
_entity.pdbx_description
1 polymer ?
#
loop_
_entity_poly.entity_id
_entity_poly.type
_entity_poly.pdbx_seq_one_letter_code
_entity_poly.pdbx_strand_id
1 'polypeptide(L)'
;MERRRQENDQWDKLERERQLTKRLAVMSWLRVGDTLIEDEVDKLTRDCLEGSCDWFIEHNKTKWWMNDGTANALLWLCGKPGAGKSVLCSKLIQSMEAKKLNVFYYSCSYLETAAEGPTRLLRSLTAQAVQNNPDLIIYIHDDYIPSHPVASRRPLMGILPNILIDVGSSRLIIDGIDEWDRKEQKLILKDVLQLLSTDASSHTCKVLISSRDVPTVSPVLRKNSKTSVSLSDESRQSAEQASPINPWINYIGLCFIRHGQFNSVAA
;
A
#
# COMPACT_ATOMS: atom_id res chain seq x y z
N MET A 1 -9.51 12.80 48.05
CA MET A 1 -8.44 12.61 47.04
C MET A 1 -8.52 11.22 46.44
N GLU A 2 -8.46 10.16 47.25
CA GLU A 2 -8.45 8.76 46.78
C GLU A 2 -9.74 8.30 46.08
N ARG A 3 -10.93 8.68 46.60
CA ARG A 3 -12.22 8.38 45.95
C ARG A 3 -12.35 9.00 44.54
N ARG A 4 -11.94 10.26 44.37
CA ARG A 4 -11.93 10.95 43.06
C ARG A 4 -10.96 10.30 42.08
N ARG A 5 -9.84 9.76 42.57
CA ARG A 5 -8.88 9.01 41.74
C ARG A 5 -9.50 7.68 41.27
N GLN A 6 -10.14 6.95 42.17
CA GLN A 6 -10.85 5.70 41.83
C GLN A 6 -12.00 5.94 40.84
N GLU A 7 -12.76 7.03 41.00
CA GLU A 7 -13.83 7.41 40.07
C GLU A 7 -13.29 7.76 38.68
N ASN A 8 -12.19 8.51 38.59
CA ASN A 8 -11.52 8.80 37.31
C ASN A 8 -10.98 7.52 36.66
N ASP A 9 -10.30 6.65 37.42
CA ASP A 9 -9.75 5.40 36.90
C ASP A 9 -10.86 4.47 36.36
N GLN A 10 -12.02 4.45 37.02
CA GLN A 10 -13.21 3.72 36.54
C GLN A 10 -13.76 4.31 35.25
N TRP A 11 -13.85 5.64 35.15
CA TRP A 11 -14.33 6.31 33.94
C TRP A 11 -13.40 6.08 32.75
N ASP A 12 -12.09 6.21 32.95
CA ASP A 12 -11.07 5.95 31.93
C ASP A 12 -11.07 4.49 31.47
N LYS A 13 -11.39 3.56 32.36
CA LYS A 13 -11.56 2.14 32.00
C LYS A 13 -12.81 1.95 31.13
N LEU A 14 -13.94 2.53 31.53
CA LEU A 14 -15.21 2.42 30.80
C LEU A 14 -15.11 3.04 29.40
N GLU A 15 -14.46 4.19 29.27
CA GLU A 15 -14.26 4.84 27.97
C GLU A 15 -13.36 4.00 27.04
N ARG A 16 -12.28 3.40 27.58
CA ARG A 16 -11.44 2.47 26.81
C ARG A 16 -12.21 1.24 26.34
N GLU A 17 -13.05 0.66 27.20
CA GLU A 17 -13.90 -0.47 26.83
C GLU A 17 -14.89 -0.08 25.73
N ARG A 18 -15.52 1.09 25.84
CA ARG A 18 -16.43 1.62 24.81
C ARG A 18 -15.74 1.84 23.47
N GLN A 19 -14.55 2.44 23.48
CA GLN A 19 -13.76 2.65 22.26
C GLN A 19 -13.34 1.33 21.63
N LEU A 20 -12.94 0.35 22.45
CA LEU A 20 -12.61 -0.99 21.97
C LEU A 20 -13.82 -1.68 21.31
N THR A 21 -15.01 -1.62 21.92
CA THR A 21 -16.23 -2.19 21.34
C THR A 21 -16.54 -1.58 19.98
N LYS A 22 -16.47 -0.24 19.86
CA LYS A 22 -16.69 0.45 18.59
C LYS A 22 -15.67 0.05 17.53
N ARG A 23 -14.38 0.00 17.91
CA ARG A 23 -13.30 -0.43 17.03
C ARG A 23 -13.54 -1.84 16.50
N LEU A 24 -13.86 -2.79 17.36
CA LEU A 24 -14.16 -4.17 16.96
C LEU A 24 -15.36 -4.24 16.02
N ALA A 25 -16.41 -3.46 16.27
CA ALA A 25 -17.57 -3.39 15.39
C ALA A 25 -17.22 -2.82 14.00
N VAL A 26 -16.40 -1.76 13.92
CA VAL A 26 -15.93 -1.20 12.64
C VAL A 26 -15.05 -2.21 11.88
N MET A 27 -14.10 -2.88 12.55
CA MET A 27 -13.26 -3.90 11.90
C MET A 27 -14.08 -5.09 11.42
N SER A 28 -15.08 -5.52 12.20
CA SER A 28 -16.04 -6.54 11.81
C SER A 28 -16.88 -6.11 10.60
N TRP A 29 -17.33 -4.86 10.54
CA TRP A 29 -18.07 -4.31 9.39
C TRP A 29 -17.19 -4.30 8.12
N LEU A 30 -15.92 -3.94 8.26
CA LEU A 30 -14.92 -3.99 7.19
C LEU A 30 -14.54 -5.42 6.79
N ARG A 31 -14.95 -6.45 7.54
CA ARG A 31 -14.59 -7.86 7.29
C ARG A 31 -13.07 -8.08 7.20
N VAL A 32 -12.31 -7.30 7.94
CA VAL A 32 -10.86 -7.47 8.08
C VAL A 32 -10.65 -8.28 9.36
N GLY A 33 -10.19 -9.53 9.23
CA GLY A 33 -9.74 -10.31 10.39
C GLY A 33 -8.45 -9.73 10.96
N ASP A 34 -8.04 -10.16 12.15
CA ASP A 34 -6.79 -9.72 12.82
C ASP A 34 -5.49 -10.11 12.05
N THR A 35 -5.59 -10.57 10.81
CA THR A 35 -4.47 -11.03 10.00
C THR A 35 -3.57 -9.85 9.61
N LEU A 36 -2.40 -9.83 10.21
CA LEU A 36 -1.41 -8.77 10.15
C LEU A 36 -0.80 -8.66 8.74
N ILE A 37 -1.07 -7.56 8.05
CA ILE A 37 -0.28 -7.12 6.89
C ILE A 37 1.22 -7.03 7.25
N GLU A 38 1.51 -6.72 8.53
CA GLU A 38 2.84 -6.67 9.11
C GLU A 38 3.62 -7.98 8.87
N ASP A 39 2.98 -9.16 8.92
CA ASP A 39 3.67 -10.45 8.78
C ASP A 39 4.28 -10.66 7.38
N GLU A 40 3.61 -10.21 6.33
CA GLU A 40 4.07 -10.36 4.94
C GLU A 40 5.20 -9.37 4.63
N VAL A 41 5.00 -8.09 4.97
CA VAL A 41 5.99 -7.03 4.77
C VAL A 41 7.27 -7.34 5.55
N ASP A 42 7.15 -7.78 6.80
CA ASP A 42 8.29 -8.15 7.63
C ASP A 42 9.02 -9.36 7.07
N LYS A 43 8.30 -10.37 6.58
CA LYS A 43 8.92 -11.55 5.95
C LYS A 43 9.73 -11.16 4.73
N LEU A 44 9.14 -10.41 3.80
CA LEU A 44 9.82 -9.96 2.58
C LEU A 44 11.05 -9.10 2.91
N THR A 45 10.96 -8.28 3.95
CA THR A 45 12.05 -7.40 4.39
C THR A 45 13.18 -8.18 5.08
N ARG A 46 12.87 -9.19 5.90
CA ARG A 46 13.87 -10.07 6.53
C ARG A 46 14.65 -10.88 5.51
N ASP A 47 13.95 -11.38 4.49
CA ASP A 47 14.57 -12.22 3.47
C ASP A 47 15.35 -11.39 2.44
N CYS A 48 15.17 -10.07 2.41
CA CYS A 48 15.89 -9.16 1.54
C CYS A 48 17.38 -9.05 1.93
N LEU A 49 18.27 -9.09 0.93
CA LEU A 49 19.69 -8.76 1.12
C LEU A 49 19.83 -7.26 1.38
N GLU A 50 20.58 -6.91 2.42
CA GLU A 50 20.85 -5.53 2.81
C GLU A 50 21.50 -4.76 1.64
N GLY A 51 21.05 -3.52 1.41
CA GLY A 51 21.51 -2.68 0.29
C GLY A 51 20.89 -2.99 -1.08
N SER A 52 20.33 -4.18 -1.30
CA SER A 52 19.90 -4.62 -2.65
C SER A 52 18.70 -3.87 -3.23
N CYS A 53 17.93 -3.19 -2.38
CA CYS A 53 16.73 -2.46 -2.78
C CYS A 53 16.87 -0.93 -2.56
N ASP A 54 18.04 -0.46 -2.11
CA ASP A 54 18.29 0.96 -1.82
C ASP A 54 18.25 1.82 -3.09
N TRP A 55 18.68 1.25 -4.23
CA TRP A 55 18.63 1.94 -5.52
C TRP A 55 17.22 2.45 -5.86
N PHE A 56 16.18 1.70 -5.48
CA PHE A 56 14.80 2.07 -5.77
C PHE A 56 14.27 3.15 -4.84
N ILE A 57 14.65 3.10 -3.55
CA ILE A 57 14.34 4.16 -2.58
C ILE A 57 15.04 5.45 -2.99
N GLU A 58 16.29 5.32 -3.46
CA GLU A 58 17.13 6.43 -3.88
C GLU A 58 16.76 6.98 -5.27
N HIS A 59 15.99 6.23 -6.05
CA HIS A 59 15.60 6.59 -7.39
C HIS A 59 14.80 7.91 -7.42
N ASN A 60 15.20 8.86 -8.28
CA ASN A 60 14.64 10.22 -8.32
C ASN A 60 13.11 10.25 -8.43
N LYS A 61 12.55 9.39 -9.29
CA LYS A 61 11.08 9.25 -9.45
C LYS A 61 10.39 8.79 -8.16
N THR A 62 11.02 7.89 -7.42
CA THR A 62 10.49 7.33 -6.16
C THR A 62 10.57 8.38 -5.06
N LYS A 63 11.74 9.05 -4.89
CA LYS A 63 11.88 10.16 -3.94
C LYS A 63 10.89 11.27 -4.18
N TRP A 64 10.74 11.68 -5.45
CA TRP A 64 9.84 12.77 -5.81
C TRP A 64 8.37 12.39 -5.67
N TRP A 65 8.01 11.13 -5.93
CA TRP A 65 6.69 10.61 -5.55
C TRP A 65 6.51 10.61 -4.02
N MET A 66 7.51 10.23 -3.22
CA MET A 66 7.39 10.20 -1.76
C MET A 66 7.18 11.58 -1.09
N ASN A 67 7.57 12.69 -1.73
CA ASN A 67 7.50 14.03 -1.11
C ASN A 67 6.16 14.72 -1.37
N ASP A 68 5.53 15.32 -0.35
CA ASP A 68 4.31 16.12 -0.54
C ASP A 68 4.51 17.32 -1.47
N GLY A 69 3.43 17.77 -2.09
CA GLY A 69 3.42 18.97 -2.95
C GLY A 69 3.92 18.74 -4.38
N THR A 70 4.32 17.51 -4.72
CA THR A 70 4.61 17.16 -6.11
C THR A 70 3.34 16.76 -6.84
N ALA A 71 3.17 17.25 -8.08
CA ALA A 71 1.95 17.07 -8.86
C ALA A 71 1.68 15.61 -9.29
N ASN A 72 2.60 14.68 -9.02
CA ASN A 72 2.46 13.29 -9.43
C ASN A 72 2.06 12.43 -8.24
N ALA A 73 0.76 12.18 -8.14
CA ALA A 73 0.17 11.34 -7.11
C ALA A 73 0.19 9.83 -7.45
N LEU A 74 0.56 9.46 -8.68
CA LEU A 74 0.63 8.06 -9.12
C LEU A 74 2.06 7.68 -9.54
N LEU A 75 2.55 6.55 -9.03
CA LEU A 75 3.80 5.92 -9.44
C LEU A 75 3.52 4.49 -9.87
N TRP A 76 4.00 4.11 -11.06
CA TRP A 76 3.89 2.76 -11.56
C TRP A 76 5.24 2.03 -11.48
N LEU A 77 5.31 0.97 -10.68
CA LEU A 77 6.44 0.05 -10.63
C LEU A 77 6.16 -1.13 -11.55
N CYS A 78 6.88 -1.21 -12.67
CA CYS A 78 6.68 -2.21 -13.70
C CYS A 78 7.83 -3.23 -13.71
N GLY A 79 7.50 -4.52 -13.78
CA GLY A 79 8.50 -5.57 -13.91
C GLY A 79 7.94 -6.97 -14.13
N LYS A 80 8.76 -7.84 -14.72
CA LYS A 80 8.45 -9.25 -14.99
C LYS A 80 8.14 -10.04 -13.70
N PRO A 81 7.49 -11.22 -13.78
CA PRO A 81 7.41 -12.14 -12.65
C PRO A 81 8.79 -12.39 -12.03
N GLY A 82 8.86 -12.46 -10.70
CA GLY A 82 10.11 -12.72 -9.98
C GLY A 82 11.13 -11.56 -9.99
N ALA A 83 10.81 -10.39 -10.55
CA ALA A 83 11.72 -9.24 -10.56
C ALA A 83 11.91 -8.55 -9.18
N GLY A 84 11.26 -9.06 -8.13
CA GLY A 84 11.38 -8.49 -6.77
C GLY A 84 10.49 -7.28 -6.49
N LYS A 85 9.41 -7.05 -7.26
CA LYS A 85 8.49 -5.91 -7.04
C LYS A 85 7.94 -5.85 -5.60
N SER A 86 7.47 -6.97 -5.06
CA SER A 86 6.96 -7.05 -3.69
C SER A 86 8.03 -6.77 -2.64
N VAL A 87 9.27 -7.20 -2.87
CA VAL A 87 10.43 -6.89 -2.01
C VAL A 87 10.76 -5.39 -2.06
N LEU A 88 10.67 -4.76 -3.23
CA LEU A 88 10.83 -3.31 -3.37
C LEU A 88 9.72 -2.55 -2.65
N CYS A 89 8.47 -3.00 -2.78
CA CYS A 89 7.33 -2.44 -2.05
C CYS A 89 7.55 -2.56 -0.53
N SER A 90 7.92 -3.74 -0.02
CA SER A 90 8.15 -3.94 1.43
C SER A 90 9.27 -3.05 1.97
N LYS A 91 10.37 -2.91 1.23
CA LYS A 91 11.48 -2.04 1.64
C LYS A 91 11.09 -0.56 1.60
N LEU A 92 10.27 -0.15 0.63
CA LEU A 92 9.75 1.21 0.56
C LEU A 92 8.82 1.53 1.73
N ILE A 93 7.95 0.59 2.14
CA ILE A 93 7.09 0.71 3.33
C ILE A 93 7.95 0.97 4.57
N GLN A 94 8.94 0.11 4.84
CA GLN A 94 9.83 0.25 5.98
C GLN A 94 10.54 1.62 5.99
N SER A 95 10.98 2.11 4.83
CA SER A 95 11.63 3.42 4.70
C SER A 95 10.67 4.58 5.03
N MET A 96 9.40 4.48 4.64
CA MET A 96 8.40 5.51 4.86
C MET A 96 7.86 5.49 6.31
N GLU A 97 7.69 4.31 6.91
CA GLU A 97 7.36 4.14 8.33
C GLU A 97 8.46 4.72 9.23
N ALA A 98 9.73 4.49 8.90
CA ALA A 98 10.85 5.10 9.61
C ALA A 98 10.84 6.65 9.54
N LYS A 99 10.24 7.22 8.50
CA LYS A 99 10.00 8.66 8.33
C LYS A 99 8.66 9.13 8.92
N LYS A 100 7.92 8.25 9.59
CA LYS A 100 6.61 8.51 10.19
C LYS A 100 5.55 8.99 9.20
N LEU A 101 5.63 8.53 7.94
CA LEU A 101 4.58 8.75 6.96
C LEU A 101 3.45 7.75 7.19
N ASN A 102 2.20 8.15 6.89
CA ASN A 102 1.09 7.21 6.89
C ASN A 102 1.21 6.32 5.63
N VAL A 103 1.42 5.02 5.82
CA VAL A 103 1.56 4.06 4.73
C VAL A 103 0.47 3.02 4.85
N PHE A 104 -0.21 2.75 3.73
CA PHE A 104 -1.25 1.73 3.65
C PHE A 104 -0.93 0.78 2.51
N TYR A 105 -0.92 -0.52 2.78
CA TYR A 105 -0.45 -1.53 1.84
C TYR A 105 -1.53 -2.59 1.57
N TYR A 106 -1.58 -3.06 0.32
CA TYR A 106 -2.35 -4.22 -0.06
C TYR A 106 -1.58 -5.07 -1.09
N SER A 107 -1.43 -6.36 -0.79
CA SER A 107 -0.89 -7.38 -1.68
C SER A 107 -2.02 -8.03 -2.48
N CYS A 108 -2.08 -7.80 -3.79
CA CYS A 108 -3.01 -8.49 -4.67
C CYS A 108 -2.50 -9.90 -4.92
N SER A 109 -3.17 -10.90 -4.35
CA SER A 109 -2.82 -12.31 -4.53
C SER A 109 -3.84 -13.06 -5.37
N TYR A 110 -3.36 -13.86 -6.33
CA TYR A 110 -4.20 -14.78 -7.11
C TYR A 110 -4.82 -15.92 -6.27
N LEU A 111 -4.27 -16.20 -5.08
CA LEU A 111 -4.74 -17.26 -4.18
C LEU A 111 -6.00 -16.86 -3.43
N GLU A 112 -6.30 -15.57 -3.35
CA GLU A 112 -7.56 -15.10 -2.79
C GLU A 112 -8.69 -15.42 -3.77
N THR A 113 -9.70 -16.15 -3.30
CA THR A 113 -10.82 -16.59 -4.13
C THR A 113 -11.46 -15.41 -4.89
N ALA A 114 -11.77 -15.66 -6.17
CA ALA A 114 -12.00 -14.70 -7.25
C ALA A 114 -13.30 -13.85 -7.16
N ALA A 115 -13.73 -13.48 -5.95
CA ALA A 115 -14.86 -12.58 -5.76
C ALA A 115 -14.51 -11.46 -4.77
N GLU A 116 -14.59 -10.22 -5.27
CA GLU A 116 -14.49 -8.97 -4.51
C GLU A 116 -13.08 -8.40 -4.24
N GLY A 117 -12.07 -8.71 -5.06
CA GLY A 117 -10.70 -8.18 -4.89
C GLY A 117 -10.65 -6.66 -4.64
N PRO A 118 -11.24 -5.83 -5.52
CA PRO A 118 -11.30 -4.38 -5.33
C PRO A 118 -12.00 -3.95 -4.03
N THR A 119 -13.06 -4.65 -3.61
CA THR A 119 -13.76 -4.33 -2.36
C THR A 119 -12.93 -4.71 -1.14
N ARG A 120 -12.22 -5.86 -1.18
CA ARG A 120 -11.30 -6.29 -0.11
C ARG A 120 -10.16 -5.30 0.07
N LEU A 121 -9.59 -4.83 -1.02
CA LEU A 121 -8.58 -3.76 -0.98
C LEU A 121 -9.14 -2.50 -0.32
N LEU A 122 -10.31 -2.02 -0.73
CA LEU A 122 -10.90 -0.83 -0.13
C LEU A 122 -11.20 -1.02 1.38
N ARG A 123 -11.67 -2.20 1.78
CA ARG A 123 -11.89 -2.56 3.19
C ARG A 123 -10.58 -2.51 3.98
N SER A 124 -9.53 -3.13 3.44
CA SER A 124 -8.20 -3.18 4.05
C SER A 124 -7.58 -1.79 4.19
N LEU A 125 -7.58 -0.97 3.12
CA LEU A 125 -7.07 0.40 3.18
C LEU A 125 -7.85 1.25 4.19
N THR A 126 -9.19 1.10 4.22
CA THR A 126 -10.03 1.79 5.20
C THR A 126 -9.66 1.37 6.62
N ALA A 127 -9.52 0.06 6.87
CA ALA A 127 -9.16 -0.48 8.19
C ALA A 127 -7.83 0.09 8.67
N GLN A 128 -6.79 0.05 7.84
CA GLN A 128 -5.46 0.57 8.16
C GLN A 128 -5.52 2.08 8.47
N ALA A 129 -6.27 2.85 7.69
CA ALA A 129 -6.37 4.30 7.89
C ALA A 129 -7.10 4.71 9.18
N VAL A 130 -8.07 3.90 9.63
CA VAL A 130 -8.85 4.22 10.85
C VAL A 130 -8.28 3.59 12.12
N GLN A 131 -7.37 2.61 11.98
CA GLN A 131 -6.86 1.80 13.10
C GLN A 131 -6.27 2.63 14.24
N ASN A 132 -5.63 3.76 13.92
CA ASN A 132 -4.97 4.64 14.87
C ASN A 132 -5.70 5.98 15.09
N ASN A 133 -6.94 6.09 14.61
CA ASN A 133 -7.75 7.32 14.68
C ASN A 133 -9.09 7.05 15.39
N PRO A 134 -9.15 7.16 16.73
CA PRO A 134 -10.36 6.86 17.51
C PRO A 134 -11.59 7.68 17.09
N ASP A 135 -11.39 8.95 16.71
CA ASP A 135 -12.47 9.83 16.27
C ASP A 135 -13.11 9.34 14.96
N LEU A 136 -12.29 8.86 14.02
CA LEU A 136 -12.79 8.26 12.78
C LEU A 136 -13.54 6.95 13.06
N ILE A 137 -13.06 6.14 14.00
CA ILE A 137 -13.78 4.92 14.44
C ILE A 137 -15.14 5.29 15.01
N ILE A 138 -15.21 6.33 15.85
CA ILE A 138 -16.47 6.80 16.44
C ILE A 138 -17.43 7.27 15.35
N TYR A 139 -16.98 8.12 14.42
CA TYR A 139 -17.79 8.61 13.30
C TYR A 139 -18.30 7.47 12.42
N ILE A 140 -17.43 6.53 12.03
CA ILE A 140 -17.83 5.40 11.19
C ILE A 140 -18.87 4.55 11.91
N HIS A 141 -18.64 4.26 13.18
CA HIS A 141 -19.54 3.44 13.98
C HIS A 141 -20.91 4.09 14.20
N ASP A 142 -20.93 5.33 14.68
CA ASP A 142 -22.14 6.00 15.15
C ASP A 142 -22.97 6.60 13.99
N ASP A 143 -22.31 7.10 12.93
CA ASP A 143 -22.98 7.84 11.86
C ASP A 143 -23.01 7.08 10.52
N TYR A 144 -21.92 6.40 10.17
CA TYR A 144 -21.78 5.83 8.82
C TYR A 144 -22.40 4.45 8.65
N ILE A 145 -22.08 3.52 9.56
CA ILE A 145 -22.56 2.13 9.55
C ILE A 145 -24.10 2.04 9.59
N PRO A 146 -24.84 2.83 10.39
CA PRO A 146 -26.31 2.76 10.41
C PRO A 146 -26.96 3.01 9.04
N SER A 147 -26.36 3.89 8.22
CA SER A 147 -26.83 4.18 6.86
C SER A 147 -26.25 3.22 5.81
N HIS A 148 -25.16 2.52 6.13
CA HIS A 148 -24.42 1.64 5.23
C HIS A 148 -24.09 0.31 5.91
N PRO A 149 -25.09 -0.55 6.17
CA PRO A 149 -24.91 -1.78 6.96
C PRO A 149 -23.93 -2.78 6.33
N VAL A 150 -23.65 -2.65 5.04
CA VAL A 150 -22.69 -3.49 4.31
C VAL A 150 -21.56 -2.61 3.77
N ALA A 151 -20.32 -2.94 4.15
CA ALA A 151 -19.08 -2.38 3.60
C ALA A 151 -18.86 -2.85 2.15
N SER A 152 -19.76 -2.47 1.24
CA SER A 152 -19.61 -2.72 -0.19
C SER A 152 -18.76 -1.63 -0.83
N ARG A 153 -18.35 -1.84 -2.09
CA ARG A 153 -17.48 -0.92 -2.82
C ARG A 153 -17.97 0.53 -2.84
N ARG A 154 -19.28 0.75 -3.02
CA ARG A 154 -19.85 2.11 -3.13
C ARG A 154 -19.73 2.91 -1.82
N PRO A 155 -20.18 2.41 -0.66
CA PRO A 155 -19.92 3.04 0.64
C PRO A 155 -18.43 3.30 0.87
N LEU A 156 -17.57 2.31 0.64
CA LEU A 156 -16.12 2.48 0.87
C LEU A 156 -15.53 3.61 0.01
N MET A 157 -15.89 3.67 -1.27
CA MET A 157 -15.49 4.78 -2.15
C MET A 157 -16.11 6.13 -1.75
N GLY A 158 -17.19 6.13 -0.97
CA GLY A 158 -17.81 7.34 -0.44
C GLY A 158 -17.12 7.88 0.82
N ILE A 159 -16.52 7.02 1.64
CA ILE A 159 -15.92 7.43 2.93
C ILE A 159 -14.39 7.46 2.91
N LEU A 160 -13.74 6.55 2.18
CA LEU A 160 -12.27 6.47 2.12
C LEU A 160 -11.60 7.79 1.70
N PRO A 161 -12.10 8.57 0.71
CA PRO A 161 -11.51 9.87 0.39
C PRO A 161 -11.48 10.82 1.59
N ASN A 162 -12.56 10.88 2.37
CA ASN A 162 -12.66 11.77 3.54
C ASN A 162 -11.70 11.32 4.65
N ILE A 163 -11.64 10.01 4.91
CA ILE A 163 -10.68 9.42 5.84
C ILE A 163 -9.24 9.79 5.44
N LEU A 164 -8.89 9.66 4.15
CA LEU A 164 -7.54 9.99 3.68
C LEU A 164 -7.23 11.49 3.78
N ILE A 165 -8.23 12.36 3.65
CA ILE A 165 -8.07 13.81 3.90
C ILE A 165 -7.78 14.06 5.38
N ASP A 166 -8.53 13.44 6.29
CA ASP A 166 -8.37 13.62 7.74
C ASP A 166 -7.04 13.04 8.25
N VAL A 167 -6.60 11.90 7.70
CA VAL A 167 -5.28 11.31 7.96
C VAL A 167 -4.15 12.19 7.43
N GLY A 168 -4.40 12.96 6.38
CA GLY A 168 -3.42 13.85 5.76
C GLY A 168 -2.45 13.12 4.83
N SER A 169 -1.14 13.39 4.97
CA SER A 169 -0.11 12.84 4.08
C SER A 169 -0.10 11.31 4.13
N SER A 170 -0.49 10.67 3.03
CA SER A 170 -0.72 9.23 2.94
C SER A 170 -0.11 8.61 1.69
N ARG A 171 0.42 7.39 1.85
CA ARG A 171 1.08 6.60 0.80
C ARG A 171 0.41 5.24 0.70
N LEU A 172 -0.37 5.07 -0.35
CA LEU A 172 -1.07 3.83 -0.66
C LEU A 172 -0.17 3.00 -1.59
N ILE A 173 0.07 1.75 -1.25
CA ILE A 173 0.83 0.81 -2.06
C ILE A 173 -0.05 -0.37 -2.40
N ILE A 174 -0.27 -0.58 -3.69
CA ILE A 174 -1.07 -1.69 -4.22
C ILE A 174 -0.12 -2.55 -5.06
N ASP A 175 0.26 -3.71 -4.51
CA ASP A 175 1.23 -4.59 -5.13
C ASP A 175 0.57 -5.72 -5.90
N GLY A 176 0.99 -5.96 -7.15
CA GLY A 176 0.57 -7.12 -7.92
C GLY A 176 -0.82 -7.05 -8.56
N ILE A 177 -1.32 -5.87 -8.95
CA ILE A 177 -2.71 -5.76 -9.48
C ILE A 177 -2.98 -6.66 -10.70
N ASP A 178 -1.95 -7.07 -11.42
CA ASP A 178 -2.08 -7.97 -12.57
C ASP A 178 -2.35 -9.43 -12.20
N GLU A 179 -2.35 -9.78 -10.91
CA GLU A 179 -2.74 -11.10 -10.40
C GLU A 179 -4.26 -11.32 -10.39
N TRP A 180 -5.04 -10.24 -10.36
CA TRP A 180 -6.50 -10.31 -10.44
C TRP A 180 -7.02 -10.49 -11.86
N ASP A 181 -8.30 -10.79 -12.01
CA ASP A 181 -8.91 -10.88 -13.33
C ASP A 181 -9.04 -9.51 -14.02
N ARG A 182 -9.28 -9.52 -15.34
CA ARG A 182 -9.33 -8.30 -16.16
C ARG A 182 -10.44 -7.33 -15.76
N LYS A 183 -11.57 -7.81 -15.23
CA LYS A 183 -12.68 -6.97 -14.78
C LYS A 183 -12.31 -6.27 -13.47
N GLU A 184 -11.73 -7.02 -12.53
CA GLU A 184 -11.27 -6.48 -11.25
C GLU A 184 -10.15 -5.45 -11.44
N GLN A 185 -9.16 -5.75 -12.30
CA GLN A 185 -8.10 -4.82 -12.69
C GLN A 185 -8.65 -3.48 -13.20
N LYS A 186 -9.61 -3.52 -14.12
CA LYS A 186 -10.24 -2.30 -14.65
C LYS A 186 -11.00 -1.53 -13.57
N LEU A 187 -11.66 -2.25 -12.67
CA LEU A 187 -12.47 -1.66 -11.61
C LEU A 187 -11.59 -0.93 -10.60
N ILE A 188 -10.53 -1.58 -10.11
CA ILE A 188 -9.62 -0.95 -9.13
C ILE A 188 -8.86 0.22 -9.73
N LEU A 189 -8.42 0.12 -10.99
CA LEU A 189 -7.74 1.24 -11.65
C LEU A 189 -8.66 2.46 -11.76
N LYS A 190 -9.95 2.25 -12.05
CA LYS A 190 -10.94 3.34 -12.05
C LYS A 190 -11.09 3.96 -10.65
N ASP A 191 -11.18 3.12 -9.62
CA ASP A 191 -11.33 3.57 -8.23
C ASP A 191 -10.14 4.38 -7.75
N VAL A 192 -8.92 3.88 -7.99
CA VAL A 192 -7.69 4.59 -7.64
C VAL A 192 -7.61 5.94 -8.34
N LEU A 193 -7.92 6.00 -9.64
CA LEU A 193 -7.90 7.28 -10.35
C LEU A 193 -8.95 8.26 -9.82
N GLN A 194 -10.12 7.75 -9.38
CA GLN A 194 -11.13 8.58 -8.72
C GLN A 194 -10.64 9.10 -7.37
N LEU A 195 -9.95 8.27 -6.56
CA LEU A 195 -9.33 8.71 -5.30
C LEU A 195 -8.31 9.83 -5.52
N LEU A 196 -7.53 9.74 -6.60
CA LEU A 196 -6.50 10.74 -6.94
C LEU A 196 -7.05 12.03 -7.57
N SER A 197 -8.24 11.99 -8.16
CA SER A 197 -8.86 13.15 -8.85
C SER A 197 -9.56 14.12 -7.89
N THR A 198 -9.59 13.85 -6.59
CA THR A 198 -10.27 14.71 -5.61
C THR A 198 -9.35 15.90 -5.29
N ASP A 199 -9.74 17.11 -5.71
CA ASP A 199 -8.90 18.32 -5.67
C ASP A 199 -8.32 18.66 -4.27
N ALA A 200 -8.96 18.19 -3.19
CA ALA A 200 -8.50 18.38 -1.81
C ALA A 200 -7.35 17.44 -1.39
N SER A 201 -7.17 16.29 -2.04
CA SER A 201 -6.22 15.22 -1.64
C SER A 201 -5.06 15.02 -2.62
N SER A 202 -5.09 15.70 -3.78
CA SER A 202 -4.21 15.41 -4.93
C SER A 202 -2.71 15.58 -4.66
N HIS A 203 -2.32 16.25 -3.57
CA HIS A 203 -0.92 16.43 -3.18
C HIS A 203 -0.52 15.68 -1.91
N THR A 204 -1.48 15.17 -1.13
CA THR A 204 -1.24 14.50 0.15
C THR A 204 -1.45 12.99 0.08
N CYS A 205 -2.43 12.54 -0.71
CA CYS A 205 -2.66 11.12 -0.99
C CYS A 205 -1.91 10.72 -2.26
N LYS A 206 -1.04 9.72 -2.15
CA LYS A 206 -0.28 9.21 -3.29
C LYS A 206 -0.32 7.70 -3.35
N VAL A 207 -0.40 7.18 -4.56
CA VAL A 207 -0.57 5.76 -4.82
C VAL A 207 0.61 5.23 -5.63
N LEU A 208 1.20 4.14 -5.16
CA LEU A 208 2.09 3.29 -5.93
C LEU A 208 1.31 2.06 -6.37
N ILE A 209 1.36 1.75 -7.66
CA ILE A 209 0.85 0.50 -8.20
C ILE A 209 2.02 -0.31 -8.73
N SER A 210 2.14 -1.56 -8.30
CA SER A 210 3.08 -2.52 -8.88
C SER A 210 2.33 -3.51 -9.77
N SER A 211 2.88 -3.75 -10.97
CA SER A 211 2.35 -4.76 -11.88
C SER A 211 3.35 -5.24 -12.92
N ARG A 212 2.98 -6.29 -13.66
CA ARG A 212 3.52 -6.58 -15.00
C ARG A 212 3.05 -5.55 -16.03
N ASP A 213 3.76 -5.50 -17.16
CA ASP A 213 3.29 -4.80 -18.36
C ASP A 213 2.22 -5.66 -19.05
N VAL A 214 0.95 -5.46 -18.70
CA VAL A 214 -0.19 -6.20 -19.27
C VAL A 214 -1.20 -5.27 -19.94
N PRO A 215 -1.89 -5.69 -21.02
CA PRO A 215 -2.73 -4.80 -21.84
C PRO A 215 -3.89 -4.12 -21.09
N THR A 216 -4.33 -4.69 -19.98
CA THR A 216 -5.42 -4.16 -19.15
C THR A 216 -4.96 -3.07 -18.17
N VAL A 217 -3.68 -3.04 -17.83
CA VAL A 217 -3.10 -2.16 -16.81
C VAL A 217 -2.28 -1.06 -17.47
N SER A 218 -1.34 -1.43 -18.34
CA SER A 218 -0.34 -0.53 -18.89
C SER A 218 -0.91 0.68 -19.62
N PRO A 219 -1.93 0.57 -20.48
CA PRO A 219 -2.47 1.74 -21.18
C PRO A 219 -3.08 2.76 -20.22
N VAL A 220 -3.74 2.29 -19.15
CA VAL A 220 -4.37 3.15 -18.15
C VAL A 220 -3.28 3.84 -17.31
N LEU A 221 -2.29 3.11 -16.84
CA LEU A 221 -1.22 3.68 -16.02
C LEU A 221 -0.29 4.59 -16.82
N ARG A 222 0.06 4.27 -18.07
CA ARG A 222 0.87 5.16 -18.93
C ARG A 222 0.14 6.46 -19.27
N LYS A 223 -1.20 6.43 -19.38
CA LYS A 223 -2.01 7.62 -19.64
C LYS A 223 -2.10 8.55 -18.43
N ASN A 224 -2.20 7.99 -17.22
CA ASN A 224 -2.49 8.75 -16.00
C ASN A 224 -1.26 8.96 -15.09
N SER A 225 -0.21 8.17 -15.26
CA SER A 225 1.05 8.33 -14.56
C SER A 225 2.10 8.92 -15.50
N LYS A 226 2.60 10.10 -15.13
CA LYS A 226 3.81 10.68 -15.74
C LYS A 226 5.09 10.02 -15.18
N THR A 227 4.96 9.15 -14.18
CA THR A 227 6.09 8.57 -13.44
C THR A 227 6.00 7.04 -13.44
N SER A 228 6.92 6.38 -14.14
CA SER A 228 7.09 4.93 -14.06
C SER A 228 8.54 4.55 -13.79
N VAL A 229 8.74 3.49 -13.01
CA VAL A 229 10.03 2.83 -12.79
C VAL A 229 9.91 1.42 -13.34
N SER A 230 10.78 1.08 -14.30
CA SER A 230 10.74 -0.17 -15.04
C SER A 230 11.98 -1.00 -14.70
N LEU A 231 11.78 -2.13 -14.04
CA LEU A 231 12.88 -2.97 -13.58
C LEU A 231 13.72 -3.55 -14.73
N SER A 232 13.12 -3.73 -15.91
CA SER A 232 13.86 -4.17 -17.10
C SER A 232 14.78 -3.09 -17.65
N ASP A 233 14.38 -1.82 -17.55
CA ASP A 233 15.14 -0.71 -18.14
C ASP A 233 16.32 -0.34 -17.23
N GLU A 234 16.09 -0.34 -15.92
CA GLU A 234 17.14 -0.12 -14.92
C GLU A 234 18.21 -1.24 -14.95
N SER A 235 17.79 -2.50 -15.13
CA SER A 235 18.73 -3.62 -15.27
C SER A 235 19.63 -3.47 -16.51
N ARG A 236 19.11 -2.89 -17.60
CA ARG A 236 19.87 -2.67 -18.85
C ARG A 236 20.88 -1.54 -18.72
N GLN A 237 20.46 -0.39 -18.18
CA GLN A 237 21.36 0.75 -17.96
C GLN A 237 22.52 0.40 -17.03
N SER A 238 22.26 -0.44 -16.04
CA SER A 238 23.26 -0.89 -15.07
C SER A 238 24.26 -1.86 -15.69
N ALA A 239 23.80 -2.78 -16.55
CA ALA A 239 24.67 -3.67 -17.31
C ALA A 239 25.57 -2.90 -18.31
N GLU A 240 25.07 -1.82 -18.92
CA GLU A 240 25.82 -0.97 -19.83
C GLU A 240 26.90 -0.11 -19.12
N GLN A 241 26.71 0.18 -17.83
CA GLN A 241 27.63 0.99 -17.01
C GLN A 241 28.58 0.16 -16.12
N ALA A 242 28.42 -1.17 -16.08
CA ALA A 242 29.21 -2.02 -15.20
C ALA A 242 30.69 -2.14 -15.67
N SER A 243 31.61 -1.65 -14.83
CA SER A 243 33.05 -1.85 -15.02
C SER A 243 33.45 -3.32 -14.77
N PRO A 244 34.37 -3.92 -15.56
CA PRO A 244 34.73 -5.34 -15.48
C PRO A 244 35.41 -5.77 -14.16
N ILE A 245 35.71 -4.85 -13.26
CA ILE A 245 36.54 -5.09 -12.07
C ILE A 245 35.70 -5.57 -10.87
N ASN A 246 34.37 -5.37 -10.84
CA ASN A 246 33.50 -5.85 -9.77
C ASN A 246 32.10 -6.25 -10.28
N PRO A 247 31.88 -7.50 -10.70
CA PRO A 247 30.62 -7.95 -11.30
C PRO A 247 29.41 -7.87 -10.36
N TRP A 248 29.63 -7.97 -9.03
CA TRP A 248 28.56 -8.09 -8.04
C TRP A 248 28.07 -6.74 -7.47
N ILE A 249 28.86 -5.67 -7.62
CA ILE A 249 28.55 -4.35 -7.02
C ILE A 249 27.61 -3.53 -7.94
N ASN A 250 27.45 -3.92 -9.22
CA ASN A 250 26.71 -3.14 -10.21
C ASN A 250 25.33 -3.72 -10.60
N TYR A 251 24.79 -4.69 -9.86
CA TYR A 251 23.44 -5.22 -10.12
C TYR A 251 22.33 -4.33 -9.54
N ILE A 252 22.28 -3.08 -9.99
CA ILE A 252 21.09 -2.24 -9.85
C ILE A 252 19.98 -2.90 -10.69
N GLY A 253 18.82 -3.18 -10.06
CA GLY A 253 17.67 -3.82 -10.69
C GLY A 253 17.35 -5.26 -10.24
N LEU A 254 18.18 -5.88 -9.40
CA LEU A 254 17.90 -7.19 -8.78
C LEU A 254 17.78 -7.03 -7.25
N CYS A 255 16.58 -7.17 -6.68
CA CYS A 255 16.47 -7.45 -5.24
C CYS A 255 16.86 -8.91 -5.02
N PHE A 256 17.91 -9.15 -4.24
CA PHE A 256 18.37 -10.50 -3.89
C PHE A 256 17.72 -10.96 -2.59
N ILE A 257 17.27 -12.21 -2.57
CA ILE A 257 16.68 -12.85 -1.38
C ILE A 257 17.71 -13.81 -0.77
N ARG A 258 17.92 -13.73 0.56
CA ARG A 258 18.95 -14.47 1.34
C ARG A 258 18.89 -16.00 1.19
N HIS A 259 17.80 -16.57 0.68
CA HIS A 259 17.62 -18.03 0.52
C HIS A 259 17.40 -18.49 -0.93
N GLY A 260 17.79 -17.70 -1.92
CA GLY A 260 17.68 -18.10 -3.32
C GLY A 260 18.57 -19.29 -3.69
N GLN A 261 18.01 -20.50 -3.76
CA GLN A 261 18.36 -21.39 -4.86
C GLN A 261 17.54 -20.94 -6.07
N PHE A 262 18.21 -20.32 -7.05
CA PHE A 262 17.68 -20.24 -8.40
C PHE A 262 18.64 -20.94 -9.36
N ASN A 263 18.08 -21.93 -10.04
CA ASN A 263 18.65 -22.49 -11.26
C ASN A 263 18.79 -21.35 -12.28
N SER A 264 20.04 -21.03 -12.57
CA SER A 264 20.44 -20.46 -13.85
C SER A 264 19.90 -21.37 -14.95
N VAL A 265 18.97 -20.88 -15.75
CA VAL A 265 18.83 -21.36 -17.12
C VAL A 265 19.12 -20.16 -18.01
N ALA A 266 20.41 -19.99 -18.30
CA ALA A 266 20.88 -19.33 -19.49
C ALA A 266 20.68 -20.29 -20.67
N ALA A 267 19.86 -19.88 -21.63
CA ALA A 267 19.97 -20.14 -23.07
C ALA A 267 18.99 -19.23 -23.80
#